data_AF-A0A1M4YIP1-F1
#
_entry.id   AF-A0A1M4YIP1-F1
#
_cell.length_a   1.000
_cell.length_b   1.000
_cell.length_c   1.000
_cell.angle_alpha   90.00
_cell.angle_beta   90.00
_cell.angle_gamma   90.00
#
_symmetry.space_group_name_H-M   'P 1'
#
loop_
_entity.id
_entity.type
_entity.pdbx_description
1 polymer ?
#
loop_
_entity_poly.entity_id
_entity_poly.type
_entity_poly.pdbx_seq_one_letter_code
_entity_poly.pdbx_strand_id
1 'polypeptide(L)'
;EEFGLGRFVMSLSTANYDALLQAWSQLELTNSLSPNFGETTYSCAAADARQSIIDTYGWTIDDGGSAVDCDFAPFVTTWQTTSSNEYIAIPTSGGADITDFNFTIDWGDGTTETITGDDPDPIHMYASAGTYTVSISGTFPWMNLWSSGEANAGKLQSVEQWGDIQWESMKEMFGHASNMTYNATDIPDLTNVTDLSYMFRGASSFNGDISNWDLSSVENMNYMFFDATSFNQNINTKVINEGTPEEYVAWDVSSVTTMLVTFSNASSFNQSLDNWDVSNVTEMYGMFDGASAFNGDISTWNINNVNDMVYMFRGASAFNQNINTKVINEGAPEEYIAWDVSHGPSIYAMFVNATSFNQPLDQWDVSQVTDLDYMFDGATAFNQDLSSWDVSQSAYFNDFLTGTAFSQENYDALLQAWSQLDLVDGMTMNLDAMYSCAAAEARQSIIDNNNWTINDGGSAVDCDFAPFVTTWQTTSSNENITIPTGGGADITDFDFTIDWGDGTIETITGDDPDPSHSYAAAGTYTVSIRGTFPWMQQTDAANAVKLQTVVQWGDI
;
A
#
# COMPACT_ATOMS: atom_id res chain seq x y z
N GLU A 1 -33.55 68.42 -39.26
CA GLU A 1 -32.10 68.36 -39.54
C GLU A 1 -31.40 68.02 -38.24
N GLU A 2 -31.10 66.73 -38.11
CA GLU A 2 -30.39 66.10 -37.00
C GLU A 2 -28.96 66.64 -36.92
N PHE A 3 -28.52 66.99 -35.71
CA PHE A 3 -27.12 66.89 -35.31
C PHE A 3 -27.10 66.42 -33.87
N GLY A 4 -27.38 65.13 -33.68
CA GLY A 4 -27.01 64.43 -32.45
C GLY A 4 -25.50 64.27 -32.46
N LEU A 5 -24.82 64.89 -31.50
CA LEU A 5 -23.42 64.62 -31.21
C LEU A 5 -23.29 63.15 -30.83
N GLY A 6 -22.89 62.32 -31.78
CA GLY A 6 -22.45 60.96 -31.51
C GLY A 6 -21.29 61.03 -30.52
N ARG A 7 -21.45 60.38 -29.36
CA ARG A 7 -20.32 60.02 -28.50
C ARG A 7 -19.39 59.16 -29.34
N PHE A 8 -18.27 59.73 -29.79
CA PHE A 8 -17.13 58.93 -30.24
C PHE A 8 -16.60 58.18 -29.02
N VAL A 9 -16.96 56.91 -28.88
CA VAL A 9 -16.20 55.98 -28.03
C VAL A 9 -14.92 55.70 -28.80
N MET A 10 -13.85 56.43 -28.49
CA MET A 10 -12.52 56.04 -28.98
C MET A 10 -12.11 54.83 -28.15
N SER A 11 -12.20 53.63 -28.71
CA SER A 11 -11.55 52.47 -28.08
C SER A 11 -10.04 52.62 -28.25
N LEU A 12 -9.32 52.67 -27.14
CA LEU A 12 -7.86 52.52 -27.19
C LEU A 12 -7.55 51.05 -27.49
N SER A 13 -6.43 50.79 -28.16
CA SER A 13 -5.88 49.43 -28.13
C SER A 13 -5.41 49.10 -26.72
N THR A 14 -5.49 47.84 -26.31
CA THR A 14 -5.03 47.36 -24.99
C THR A 14 -3.63 47.89 -24.65
N ALA A 15 -2.67 47.76 -25.56
CA ALA A 15 -1.32 48.27 -25.35
C ALA A 15 -1.22 49.79 -25.10
N ASN A 16 -2.07 50.60 -25.73
CA ASN A 16 -2.10 52.05 -25.49
C ASN A 16 -2.82 52.38 -24.18
N TYR A 17 -3.83 51.58 -23.81
CA TYR A 17 -4.51 51.75 -22.55
C TYR A 17 -3.62 51.34 -21.37
N ASP A 18 -2.84 50.28 -21.51
CA ASP A 18 -1.85 49.84 -20.52
C ASP A 18 -0.81 50.92 -20.26
N ALA A 19 -0.21 51.45 -21.32
CA ALA A 19 0.76 52.53 -21.22
C ALA A 19 0.16 53.78 -20.56
N LEU A 20 -1.13 54.05 -20.79
CA LEU A 20 -1.84 55.16 -20.16
C LEU A 20 -2.02 54.93 -18.65
N LEU A 21 -2.54 53.77 -18.25
CA LEU A 21 -2.76 53.39 -16.85
C LEU A 21 -1.44 53.36 -16.07
N GLN A 22 -0.39 52.78 -16.65
CA GLN A 22 0.96 52.79 -16.07
C GLN A 22 1.53 54.20 -15.93
N ALA A 23 1.36 55.05 -16.93
CA ALA A 23 1.82 56.44 -16.83
C ALA A 23 1.04 57.20 -15.75
N TRP A 24 -0.28 56.99 -15.64
CA TRP A 24 -1.14 57.66 -14.67
C TRP A 24 -0.87 57.23 -13.24
N SER A 25 -0.57 55.94 -12.99
CA SER A 25 -0.28 55.45 -11.65
C SER A 25 0.97 56.08 -11.02
N GLN A 26 1.84 56.67 -11.85
CA GLN A 26 3.05 57.37 -11.40
C GLN A 26 2.87 58.89 -11.21
N LEU A 27 1.65 59.41 -11.40
CA LEU A 27 1.34 60.84 -11.23
C LEU A 27 0.56 61.08 -9.94
N GLU A 28 0.63 62.31 -9.43
CA GLU A 28 -0.29 62.83 -8.42
C GLU A 28 -1.62 63.22 -9.09
N LEU A 29 -2.64 62.38 -8.91
CA LEU A 29 -3.93 62.52 -9.58
C LEU A 29 -4.95 63.25 -8.70
N THR A 30 -6.00 63.79 -9.33
CA THR A 30 -7.12 64.40 -8.61
C THR A 30 -8.05 63.32 -8.08
N ASN A 31 -8.46 63.38 -6.81
CA ASN A 31 -9.32 62.36 -6.20
C ASN A 31 -10.73 62.28 -6.81
N SER A 32 -11.32 61.09 -6.71
CA SER A 32 -12.75 60.81 -6.96
C SER A 32 -13.24 61.14 -8.37
N LEU A 33 -12.41 60.88 -9.39
CA LEU A 33 -12.82 60.98 -10.78
C LEU A 33 -13.46 59.68 -11.29
N SER A 34 -14.33 59.81 -12.30
CA SER A 34 -14.99 58.67 -12.94
C SER A 34 -14.84 58.72 -14.48
N PRO A 35 -13.63 58.47 -15.01
CA PRO A 35 -13.43 58.42 -16.45
C PRO A 35 -14.13 57.20 -17.07
N ASN A 36 -14.65 57.36 -18.29
CA ASN A 36 -15.31 56.29 -19.05
C ASN A 36 -14.53 56.05 -20.35
N PHE A 37 -14.03 54.82 -20.49
CA PHE A 37 -13.27 54.31 -21.63
C PHE A 37 -14.08 53.28 -22.46
N GLY A 38 -15.36 53.05 -22.12
CA GLY A 38 -16.23 52.08 -22.79
C GLY A 38 -15.65 50.66 -22.77
N GLU A 39 -15.76 49.90 -23.86
CA GLU A 39 -15.27 48.52 -23.99
C GLU A 39 -13.73 48.40 -24.12
N THR A 40 -12.96 49.41 -23.72
CA THR A 40 -11.49 49.36 -23.79
C THR A 40 -10.96 48.43 -22.70
N THR A 41 -10.22 47.39 -23.08
CA THR A 41 -9.63 46.44 -22.13
C THR A 41 -8.16 46.76 -21.83
N TYR A 42 -7.67 46.39 -20.64
CA TYR A 42 -6.25 46.46 -20.24
C TYR A 42 -5.63 45.06 -20.11
N SER A 43 -4.30 44.92 -20.22
CA SER A 43 -3.59 43.66 -19.95
C SER A 43 -3.07 43.59 -18.52
N CYS A 44 -2.57 42.44 -18.09
CA CYS A 44 -2.05 42.24 -16.74
C CYS A 44 -0.86 43.14 -16.41
N ALA A 45 -0.12 43.60 -17.42
CA ALA A 45 0.94 44.58 -17.23
C ALA A 45 0.44 45.90 -16.63
N ALA A 46 -0.85 46.22 -16.75
CA ALA A 46 -1.46 47.45 -16.25
C ALA A 46 -2.49 47.25 -15.13
N ALA A 47 -2.75 46.00 -14.71
CA ALA A 47 -3.73 45.69 -13.67
C ALA A 47 -3.39 46.38 -12.33
N ASP A 48 -2.16 46.19 -11.83
CA ASP A 48 -1.68 46.85 -10.60
C ASP A 48 -1.72 48.37 -10.69
N ALA A 49 -1.34 48.92 -11.86
CA ALA A 49 -1.34 50.35 -12.09
C ALA A 49 -2.76 50.92 -12.03
N ARG A 50 -3.74 50.23 -12.64
CA ARG A 50 -5.15 50.59 -12.59
C ARG A 50 -5.70 50.51 -11.17
N GLN A 51 -5.42 49.42 -10.46
CA GLN A 51 -5.91 49.20 -9.11
C GLN A 51 -5.33 50.23 -8.13
N SER A 52 -4.04 50.54 -8.25
CA SER A 52 -3.39 51.60 -7.46
C SER A 52 -4.03 52.98 -7.67
N ILE A 53 -4.46 53.32 -8.90
CA ILE A 53 -5.19 54.58 -9.16
C ILE A 53 -6.54 54.58 -8.44
N ILE A 54 -7.27 53.47 -8.49
CA ILE A 54 -8.57 53.31 -7.82
C ILE A 54 -8.41 53.43 -6.30
N ASP A 55 -7.48 52.69 -5.72
CA ASP A 55 -7.30 52.62 -4.27
C ASP A 55 -6.74 53.92 -3.68
N THR A 56 -5.75 54.52 -4.36
CA THR A 56 -5.05 55.71 -3.84
C THR A 56 -5.88 56.97 -4.00
N TYR A 57 -6.57 57.13 -5.14
CA TYR A 57 -7.28 58.37 -5.49
C TYR A 57 -8.80 58.22 -5.43
N GLY A 58 -9.33 57.05 -5.11
CA GLY A 58 -10.77 56.77 -5.01
C GLY A 58 -11.49 56.90 -6.35
N TRP A 59 -10.83 56.56 -7.45
CA TRP A 59 -11.41 56.66 -8.80
C TRP A 59 -12.44 55.55 -9.06
N THR A 60 -13.34 55.80 -10.01
CA THR A 60 -14.23 54.79 -10.58
C THR A 60 -14.00 54.74 -12.09
N ILE A 61 -13.17 53.80 -12.54
CA ILE A 61 -12.81 53.67 -13.95
C ILE A 61 -13.84 52.76 -14.63
N ASP A 62 -14.61 53.33 -15.56
CA ASP A 62 -15.62 52.62 -16.35
C ASP A 62 -15.00 52.21 -17.69
N ASP A 63 -14.45 51.01 -17.76
CA ASP A 63 -13.76 50.43 -18.91
C ASP A 63 -14.24 48.99 -19.19
N GLY A 64 -13.68 48.33 -20.22
CA GLY A 64 -14.06 46.98 -20.63
C GLY A 64 -13.51 45.89 -19.71
N GLY A 65 -12.92 46.28 -18.59
CA GLY A 65 -12.23 45.37 -17.68
C GLY A 65 -10.91 44.86 -18.24
N SER A 66 -10.39 43.83 -17.61
CA SER A 66 -9.17 43.20 -18.07
C SER A 66 -9.42 42.38 -19.34
N ALA A 67 -8.48 42.40 -20.28
CA ALA A 67 -8.56 41.65 -21.54
C ALA A 67 -8.47 40.13 -21.33
N VAL A 68 -7.91 39.74 -20.18
CA VAL A 68 -7.78 38.38 -19.62
C VAL A 68 -7.93 38.51 -18.10
N ASP A 69 -8.28 37.46 -17.37
CA ASP A 69 -8.25 37.56 -15.90
C ASP A 69 -6.80 37.71 -15.43
N CYS A 70 -6.50 38.84 -14.76
CA CYS A 70 -5.15 39.19 -14.34
C CYS A 70 -4.87 38.88 -12.88
N ASP A 71 -5.90 38.44 -12.16
CA ASP A 71 -5.75 37.82 -10.85
C ASP A 71 -5.53 36.30 -11.01
N PHE A 72 -5.64 35.76 -12.23
CA PHE A 72 -5.42 34.35 -12.54
C PHE A 72 -3.94 33.97 -12.38
N ALA A 73 -3.65 33.17 -11.36
CA ALA A 73 -2.35 32.58 -11.12
C ALA A 73 -2.11 31.42 -12.12
N PRO A 74 -0.98 31.39 -12.86
CA PRO A 74 -0.68 30.30 -13.78
C PRO A 74 -0.33 28.99 -13.07
N PHE A 75 -0.52 27.86 -13.77
CA PHE A 75 0.18 26.62 -13.43
C PHE A 75 1.64 26.74 -13.87
N VAL A 76 2.59 26.54 -12.95
CA VAL A 76 4.02 26.74 -13.20
C VAL A 76 4.80 25.47 -12.91
N THR A 77 5.62 25.07 -13.87
CA THR A 77 6.48 23.88 -13.80
C THR A 77 7.89 24.20 -14.25
N THR A 78 8.88 23.39 -13.84
CA THR A 78 10.21 23.43 -14.45
C THR A 78 10.54 22.14 -15.19
N TRP A 79 11.23 22.31 -16.31
CA TRP A 79 11.56 21.22 -17.23
C TRP A 79 13.02 21.29 -17.63
N GLN A 80 13.63 20.15 -17.93
CA GLN A 80 15.03 20.06 -18.34
C GLN A 80 15.18 19.47 -19.74
N THR A 81 15.93 20.17 -20.59
CA THR A 81 16.49 19.62 -21.83
C THR A 81 17.99 19.41 -21.67
N THR A 82 18.51 18.31 -22.21
CA THR A 82 19.92 17.90 -22.01
C THR A 82 20.80 18.13 -23.25
N SER A 83 20.17 18.33 -24.39
CA SER A 83 20.84 18.63 -25.66
C SER A 83 20.11 19.71 -26.46
N SER A 84 20.85 20.39 -27.33
CA SER A 84 20.31 21.43 -28.21
C SER A 84 19.28 20.85 -29.18
N ASN A 85 18.20 21.59 -29.43
CA ASN A 85 17.09 21.20 -30.31
C ASN A 85 16.28 20.00 -29.78
N GLU A 86 16.32 19.76 -28.47
CA GLU A 86 15.31 18.95 -27.80
C GLU A 86 14.00 19.74 -27.71
N TYR A 87 12.89 19.01 -27.67
CA TYR A 87 11.57 19.58 -27.48
C TYR A 87 10.99 19.20 -26.11
N ILE A 88 10.03 19.98 -25.63
CA ILE A 88 9.10 19.61 -24.57
C ILE A 88 7.71 19.54 -25.20
N ALA A 89 6.97 18.49 -24.87
CA ALA A 89 5.55 18.38 -25.19
C ALA A 89 4.73 18.56 -23.90
N ILE A 90 3.63 19.31 -24.00
CA ILE A 90 2.58 19.37 -22.96
C ILE A 90 1.40 18.56 -23.50
N PRO A 91 1.36 17.24 -23.24
CA PRO A 91 0.31 16.38 -23.77
C PRO A 91 -1.04 16.65 -23.10
N THR A 92 -2.08 16.77 -23.91
CA THR A 92 -3.47 16.96 -23.46
C THR A 92 -4.36 15.80 -23.86
N SER A 93 -3.83 14.67 -24.32
CA SER A 93 -4.67 13.55 -24.77
C SER A 93 -5.57 12.99 -23.65
N GLY A 94 -6.85 13.37 -23.62
CA GLY A 94 -7.79 12.98 -22.55
C GLY A 94 -9.25 12.97 -22.98
N GLY A 95 -9.70 11.85 -23.56
CA GLY A 95 -11.13 11.52 -23.65
C GLY A 95 -12.00 12.44 -24.53
N ALA A 96 -13.26 12.06 -24.71
CA ALA A 96 -14.17 12.68 -25.68
C ALA A 96 -15.13 13.74 -25.10
N ASP A 97 -15.04 14.04 -23.79
CA ASP A 97 -16.11 14.71 -23.03
C ASP A 97 -15.60 15.82 -22.10
N ILE A 98 -14.64 16.64 -22.54
CA ILE A 98 -14.04 17.65 -21.67
C ILE A 98 -14.00 19.02 -22.38
N THR A 99 -14.04 20.11 -21.61
CA THR A 99 -14.14 21.49 -22.14
C THR A 99 -13.02 21.82 -23.12
N ASP A 100 -13.37 22.53 -24.20
CA ASP A 100 -12.40 23.04 -25.19
C ASP A 100 -11.25 23.80 -24.49
N PHE A 101 -10.03 23.48 -24.89
CA PHE A 101 -8.85 24.19 -24.41
C PHE A 101 -8.82 25.60 -24.95
N ASN A 102 -8.44 26.55 -24.09
CA ASN A 102 -8.18 27.94 -24.44
C ASN A 102 -7.18 28.53 -23.45
N PHE A 103 -5.91 28.25 -23.67
CA PHE A 103 -4.84 28.62 -22.75
C PHE A 103 -3.65 29.21 -23.49
N THR A 104 -2.79 29.89 -22.73
CA THR A 104 -1.51 30.41 -23.21
C THR A 104 -0.39 29.71 -22.46
N ILE A 105 0.63 29.25 -23.19
CA ILE A 105 1.87 28.72 -22.62
C ILE A 105 2.96 29.78 -22.81
N ASP A 106 3.66 30.14 -21.73
CA ASP A 106 5.01 30.72 -21.79
C ASP A 106 6.02 29.60 -21.59
N TRP A 107 6.88 29.38 -22.59
CA TRP A 107 7.86 28.30 -22.59
C TRP A 107 9.13 28.62 -21.79
N GLY A 108 9.26 29.84 -21.25
CA GLY A 108 10.38 30.23 -20.39
C GLY A 108 11.68 30.53 -21.14
N ASP A 109 11.68 30.49 -22.47
CA ASP A 109 12.78 30.94 -23.33
C ASP A 109 12.48 32.27 -24.05
N GLY A 110 11.37 32.91 -23.66
CA GLY A 110 10.86 34.15 -24.25
C GLY A 110 9.85 33.94 -25.38
N THR A 111 9.47 32.69 -25.70
CA THR A 111 8.34 32.40 -26.58
C THR A 111 7.06 32.14 -25.79
N THR A 112 5.94 32.61 -26.34
CA THR A 112 4.59 32.38 -25.82
C THR A 112 3.68 31.91 -26.94
N GLU A 113 2.80 30.96 -26.67
CA GLU A 113 1.84 30.42 -27.64
C GLU A 113 0.44 30.37 -27.06
N THR A 114 -0.56 30.81 -27.83
CA THR A 114 -1.98 30.63 -27.48
C THR A 114 -2.52 29.42 -28.19
N ILE A 115 -3.13 28.53 -27.42
CA ILE A 115 -3.59 27.22 -27.82
C ILE A 115 -5.12 27.15 -27.66
N THR A 116 -5.81 26.69 -28.70
CA THR A 116 -7.28 26.53 -28.69
C THR A 116 -7.69 25.23 -29.39
N GLY A 117 -8.74 24.57 -28.92
CA GLY A 117 -9.34 23.37 -29.54
C GLY A 117 -9.50 22.21 -28.56
N ASP A 118 -9.94 21.05 -29.05
CA ASP A 118 -10.52 20.02 -28.17
C ASP A 118 -9.49 19.04 -27.56
N ASP A 119 -8.25 19.04 -28.05
CA ASP A 119 -7.14 18.20 -27.54
C ASP A 119 -5.81 18.62 -28.20
N PRO A 120 -5.30 19.82 -27.90
CA PRO A 120 -4.06 20.28 -28.49
C PRO A 120 -2.86 19.71 -27.74
N ASP A 121 -2.02 18.90 -28.38
CA ASP A 121 -0.71 18.46 -27.84
C ASP A 121 0.43 19.42 -28.26
N PRO A 122 0.61 20.61 -27.66
CA PRO A 122 1.64 21.55 -28.07
C PRO A 122 3.04 21.01 -27.80
N ILE A 123 3.93 21.29 -28.73
CA ILE A 123 5.33 20.88 -28.71
C ILE A 123 6.19 22.10 -29.02
N HIS A 124 7.17 22.37 -28.18
CA HIS A 124 8.13 23.46 -28.39
C HIS A 124 9.57 22.98 -28.38
N MET A 125 10.39 23.48 -29.30
CA MET A 125 11.78 23.10 -29.48
C MET A 125 12.73 24.16 -28.93
N TYR A 126 13.62 23.75 -28.02
CA TYR A 126 14.57 24.64 -27.37
C TYR A 126 15.91 24.64 -28.10
N ALA A 127 16.36 25.83 -28.52
CA ALA A 127 17.61 25.98 -29.27
C ALA A 127 18.86 25.58 -28.46
N SER A 128 18.81 25.71 -27.14
CA SER A 128 19.88 25.35 -26.21
C SER A 128 19.37 24.33 -25.19
N ALA A 129 20.29 23.55 -24.62
CA ALA A 129 19.97 22.74 -23.44
C ALA A 129 19.85 23.64 -22.22
N GLY A 130 18.96 23.32 -21.28
CA GLY A 130 18.77 24.12 -20.08
C GLY A 130 17.60 23.65 -19.22
N THR A 131 17.41 24.36 -18.11
CA THR A 131 16.20 24.27 -17.30
C THR A 131 15.31 25.45 -17.66
N TYR A 132 14.05 25.16 -17.96
CA TYR A 132 13.06 26.13 -18.41
C TYR A 132 11.87 26.14 -17.46
N THR A 133 11.41 27.33 -17.09
CA THR A 133 10.18 27.52 -16.31
C THR A 133 9.04 27.71 -17.29
N VAL A 134 8.14 26.74 -17.37
CA VAL A 134 6.97 26.78 -18.24
C VAL A 134 5.77 27.21 -17.40
N SER A 135 5.01 28.19 -17.89
CA SER A 135 3.79 28.66 -17.24
C SER A 135 2.59 28.57 -18.17
N ILE A 136 1.46 28.11 -17.63
CA ILE A 136 0.21 27.90 -18.38
C ILE A 136 -0.90 28.71 -17.72
N SER A 137 -1.62 29.51 -18.50
CA SER A 137 -2.74 30.35 -18.04
C SER A 137 -3.97 30.20 -18.93
N GLY A 138 -5.16 30.25 -18.34
CA GLY A 138 -6.44 30.11 -19.06
C GLY A 138 -7.06 28.73 -18.86
N THR A 139 -7.92 28.33 -19.79
CA THR A 139 -8.68 27.06 -19.71
C THR A 139 -7.78 25.89 -20.10
N PHE A 140 -7.20 25.23 -19.09
CA PHE A 140 -6.31 24.07 -19.22
C PHE A 140 -6.79 22.92 -18.31
N PRO A 141 -7.90 22.24 -18.68
CA PRO A 141 -8.64 21.36 -17.76
C PRO A 141 -7.90 20.08 -17.35
N TRP A 142 -6.87 19.63 -18.09
CA TRP A 142 -5.99 18.55 -17.69
C TRP A 142 -4.67 18.54 -18.47
N MET A 143 -3.74 17.68 -18.03
CA MET A 143 -2.51 17.27 -18.73
C MET A 143 -2.32 15.76 -18.56
N ASN A 144 -1.72 15.07 -19.53
CA ASN A 144 -1.50 13.61 -19.46
C ASN A 144 -0.06 13.24 -19.87
N LEU A 145 0.89 13.24 -18.92
CA LEU A 145 2.28 12.95 -19.27
C LEU A 145 2.56 11.51 -19.68
N TRP A 146 1.74 10.58 -19.22
CA TRP A 146 1.83 9.17 -19.59
C TRP A 146 1.85 8.97 -21.11
N SER A 147 0.95 9.65 -21.84
CA SER A 147 0.82 9.49 -23.29
C SER A 147 2.04 9.96 -24.10
N SER A 148 2.83 10.88 -23.54
CA SER A 148 4.05 11.40 -24.16
C SER A 148 5.27 10.47 -24.03
N GLY A 149 5.16 9.42 -23.22
CA GLY A 149 6.21 8.45 -22.94
C GLY A 149 7.30 8.95 -21.98
N GLU A 150 8.06 8.00 -21.42
CA GLU A 150 9.06 8.25 -20.35
C GLU A 150 10.11 9.31 -20.71
N ALA A 151 10.50 9.41 -21.99
CA ALA A 151 11.51 10.36 -22.44
C ALA A 151 11.05 11.83 -22.36
N ASN A 152 9.75 12.09 -22.52
CA ASN A 152 9.21 13.44 -22.33
C ASN A 152 8.79 13.66 -20.87
N ALA A 153 8.08 12.71 -20.26
CA ALA A 153 7.67 12.80 -18.86
C ALA A 153 8.86 13.01 -17.91
N GLY A 154 9.97 12.32 -18.14
CA GLY A 154 11.20 12.46 -17.35
C GLY A 154 11.88 13.83 -17.45
N LYS A 155 11.46 14.72 -18.38
CA LYS A 155 11.97 16.09 -18.46
C LYS A 155 11.36 17.00 -17.40
N LEU A 156 10.15 16.71 -16.91
CA LEU A 156 9.52 17.47 -15.83
C LEU A 156 10.35 17.32 -14.55
N GLN A 157 10.82 18.43 -14.00
CA GLN A 157 11.68 18.49 -12.81
C GLN A 157 10.92 18.87 -11.55
N SER A 158 9.91 19.74 -11.66
CA SER A 158 9.11 20.18 -10.53
C SER A 158 7.79 20.83 -10.93
N VAL A 159 6.81 20.75 -10.02
CA VAL A 159 5.69 21.68 -9.96
C VAL A 159 6.06 22.80 -8.99
N GLU A 160 6.01 24.04 -9.46
CA GLU A 160 6.36 25.25 -8.70
C GLU A 160 5.11 25.99 -8.20
N GLN A 161 3.99 25.86 -8.91
CA GLN A 161 2.72 26.51 -8.57
C GLN A 161 1.55 25.79 -9.25
N TRP A 162 0.44 25.59 -8.55
CA TRP A 162 -0.81 25.06 -9.12
C TRP A 162 -1.61 26.12 -9.87
N GLY A 163 -1.68 27.32 -9.30
CA GLY A 163 -2.45 28.43 -9.85
C GLY A 163 -3.96 28.19 -9.80
N ASP A 164 -4.69 29.00 -10.56
CA ASP A 164 -6.16 29.03 -10.56
C ASP A 164 -6.78 28.14 -11.65
N ILE A 165 -6.01 27.17 -12.15
CA ILE A 165 -6.51 26.20 -13.13
C ILE A 165 -7.69 25.44 -12.52
N GLN A 166 -8.81 25.42 -13.26
CA GLN A 166 -9.97 24.60 -12.95
C GLN A 166 -9.78 23.22 -13.57
N TRP A 167 -9.28 22.28 -12.77
CA TRP A 167 -8.97 20.92 -13.21
C TRP A 167 -10.23 20.09 -13.36
N GLU A 168 -10.47 19.53 -14.56
CA GLU A 168 -11.55 18.57 -14.81
C GLU A 168 -11.05 17.13 -14.66
N SER A 169 -9.74 16.89 -14.83
CA SER A 169 -9.11 15.59 -14.59
C SER A 169 -7.63 15.76 -14.24
N MET A 170 -7.11 14.89 -13.38
CA MET A 170 -5.67 14.73 -13.14
C MET A 170 -5.19 13.30 -13.37
N LYS A 171 -6.01 12.50 -14.05
CA LYS A 171 -5.66 11.15 -14.47
C LYS A 171 -4.36 11.18 -15.27
N GLU A 172 -3.41 10.32 -14.91
CA GLU A 172 -2.13 10.15 -15.62
C GLU A 172 -1.24 11.41 -15.69
N MET A 173 -1.58 12.49 -14.97
CA MET A 173 -1.00 13.82 -15.16
C MET A 173 0.53 13.86 -15.04
N PHE A 174 1.08 13.16 -14.05
CA PHE A 174 2.52 13.03 -13.82
C PHE A 174 3.02 11.59 -13.99
N GLY A 175 2.28 10.77 -14.75
CA GLY A 175 2.71 9.42 -15.11
C GLY A 175 4.10 9.44 -15.77
N HIS A 176 5.00 8.60 -15.26
CA HIS A 176 6.41 8.48 -15.65
C HIS A 176 7.30 9.71 -15.42
N ALA A 177 6.86 10.71 -14.67
CA ALA A 177 7.65 11.88 -14.31
C ALA A 177 8.72 11.55 -13.24
N SER A 178 9.65 10.65 -13.57
CA SER A 178 10.60 10.03 -12.64
C SER A 178 11.57 11.00 -11.95
N ASN A 179 11.83 12.17 -12.56
CA ASN A 179 12.68 13.22 -11.99
C ASN A 179 11.89 14.30 -11.24
N MET A 180 10.56 14.23 -11.22
CA MET A 180 9.72 15.28 -10.66
C MET A 180 9.86 15.36 -9.14
N THR A 181 10.10 16.59 -8.68
CA THR A 181 10.03 17.05 -7.29
C THR A 181 8.81 17.97 -7.11
N TYR A 182 8.61 18.51 -5.91
CA TYR A 182 7.44 19.35 -5.60
C TYR A 182 7.87 20.55 -4.77
N ASN A 183 7.75 21.75 -5.35
CA ASN A 183 8.15 23.02 -4.73
C ASN A 183 6.94 23.94 -4.48
N ALA A 184 5.77 23.61 -5.03
CA ALA A 184 4.55 24.37 -4.88
C ALA A 184 4.18 24.57 -3.40
N THR A 185 3.74 25.78 -3.10
CA THR A 185 3.26 26.19 -1.76
C THR A 185 1.76 26.44 -1.73
N ASP A 186 1.15 26.57 -2.91
CA ASP A 186 -0.29 26.55 -3.12
C ASP A 186 -0.79 25.10 -3.32
N ILE A 187 -2.11 24.93 -3.31
CA ILE A 187 -2.78 23.64 -3.51
C ILE A 187 -3.66 23.71 -4.77
N PRO A 188 -3.85 22.60 -5.48
CA PRO A 188 -4.80 22.57 -6.59
C PRO A 188 -6.24 22.65 -6.08
N ASP A 189 -7.10 23.29 -6.88
CA ASP A 189 -8.55 23.15 -6.74
C ASP A 189 -9.00 21.83 -7.40
N LEU A 190 -9.43 20.88 -6.59
CA LEU A 190 -9.83 19.54 -7.03
C LEU A 190 -11.35 19.36 -7.09
N THR A 191 -12.17 20.39 -6.88
CA THR A 191 -13.64 20.22 -6.72
C THR A 191 -14.33 19.59 -7.93
N ASN A 192 -13.73 19.68 -9.12
CA ASN A 192 -14.26 19.09 -10.36
C ASN A 192 -13.53 17.79 -10.77
N VAL A 193 -12.54 17.33 -9.99
CA VAL A 193 -11.75 16.14 -10.28
C VAL A 193 -12.34 14.93 -9.57
N THR A 194 -12.75 13.92 -10.35
CA THR A 194 -13.26 12.64 -9.84
C THR A 194 -12.28 11.47 -10.04
N ASP A 195 -11.25 11.63 -10.88
CA ASP A 195 -10.31 10.56 -11.25
C ASP A 195 -8.85 11.04 -11.09
N LEU A 196 -8.14 10.44 -10.12
CA LEU A 196 -6.70 10.61 -9.87
C LEU A 196 -5.90 9.38 -10.30
N SER A 197 -6.49 8.47 -11.07
CA SER A 197 -5.83 7.22 -11.44
C SER A 197 -4.53 7.48 -12.19
N TYR A 198 -3.50 6.70 -11.86
CA TYR A 198 -2.16 6.80 -12.45
C TYR A 198 -1.45 8.16 -12.31
N MET A 199 -1.98 9.12 -11.52
CA MET A 199 -1.47 10.50 -11.48
C MET A 199 0.03 10.58 -11.22
N PHE A 200 0.58 9.81 -10.27
CA PHE A 200 2.00 9.76 -9.93
C PHE A 200 2.65 8.42 -10.25
N ARG A 201 2.08 7.63 -11.16
CA ARG A 201 2.64 6.32 -11.52
C ARG A 201 4.07 6.48 -12.03
N GLY A 202 5.03 5.81 -11.41
CA GLY A 202 6.44 5.84 -11.81
C GLY A 202 7.13 7.19 -11.57
N ALA A 203 6.51 8.12 -10.83
CA ALA A 203 7.14 9.35 -10.37
C ALA A 203 8.12 9.05 -9.22
N SER A 204 9.18 8.32 -9.54
CA SER A 204 10.06 7.67 -8.55
C SER A 204 10.80 8.63 -7.61
N SER A 205 10.99 9.90 -8.00
CA SER A 205 11.58 10.94 -7.13
C SER A 205 10.55 11.78 -6.37
N PHE A 206 9.26 11.59 -6.63
CA PHE A 206 8.20 12.40 -6.02
C PHE A 206 8.03 12.07 -4.54
N ASN A 207 8.07 13.11 -3.70
CA ASN A 207 7.80 13.03 -2.26
C ASN A 207 7.30 14.38 -1.73
N GLY A 208 6.47 15.08 -2.53
CA GLY A 208 5.95 16.41 -2.22
C GLY A 208 4.83 16.39 -1.18
N ASP A 209 4.82 17.38 -0.28
CA ASP A 209 3.74 17.51 0.72
C ASP A 209 2.42 17.85 0.05
N ILE A 210 1.55 16.85 -0.04
CA ILE A 210 0.19 16.95 -0.57
C ILE A 210 -0.84 16.79 0.55
N SER A 211 -0.44 16.90 1.82
CA SER A 211 -1.29 16.60 2.98
C SER A 211 -2.51 17.52 3.14
N ASN A 212 -2.57 18.63 2.41
CA ASN A 212 -3.65 19.62 2.47
C ASN A 212 -4.61 19.56 1.28
N TRP A 213 -4.48 18.57 0.39
CA TRP A 213 -5.38 18.43 -0.77
C TRP A 213 -6.77 17.97 -0.32
N ASP A 214 -7.81 18.59 -0.87
CA ASP A 214 -9.21 18.17 -0.69
C ASP A 214 -9.55 17.11 -1.75
N LEU A 215 -9.89 15.90 -1.30
CA LEU A 215 -10.19 14.76 -2.17
C LEU A 215 -11.69 14.40 -2.17
N SER A 216 -12.55 15.23 -1.57
CA SER A 216 -13.96 14.91 -1.31
C SER A 216 -14.79 14.59 -2.57
N SER A 217 -14.36 15.05 -3.74
CA SER A 217 -14.96 14.74 -5.05
C SER A 217 -14.36 13.53 -5.76
N VAL A 218 -13.24 12.98 -5.28
CA VAL A 218 -12.49 11.92 -5.95
C VAL A 218 -13.17 10.56 -5.73
N GLU A 219 -13.43 9.85 -6.83
CA GLU A 219 -14.08 8.54 -6.83
C GLU A 219 -13.11 7.40 -7.21
N ASN A 220 -12.01 7.70 -7.91
CA ASN A 220 -11.05 6.72 -8.44
C ASN A 220 -9.59 7.11 -8.13
N MET A 221 -8.88 6.23 -7.41
CA MET A 221 -7.45 6.39 -7.04
C MET A 221 -6.54 5.28 -7.59
N ASN A 222 -7.03 4.50 -8.55
CA ASN A 222 -6.32 3.33 -9.07
C ASN A 222 -4.90 3.70 -9.55
N TYR A 223 -3.89 2.94 -9.11
CA TYR A 223 -2.49 3.10 -9.50
C TYR A 223 -1.87 4.48 -9.19
N MET A 224 -2.50 5.32 -8.37
CA MET A 224 -2.08 6.72 -8.18
C MET A 224 -0.59 6.85 -7.83
N PHE A 225 -0.06 6.00 -6.95
CA PHE A 225 1.34 5.99 -6.51
C PHE A 225 2.10 4.71 -6.91
N PHE A 226 1.62 3.98 -7.92
CA PHE A 226 2.28 2.76 -8.39
C PHE A 226 3.71 3.07 -8.84
N ASP A 227 4.73 2.35 -8.34
CA ASP A 227 6.16 2.60 -8.58
C ASP A 227 6.67 4.01 -8.14
N ALA A 228 5.93 4.75 -7.31
CA ALA A 228 6.39 6.02 -6.72
C ALA A 228 7.35 5.76 -5.54
N THR A 229 8.50 5.14 -5.83
CA THR A 229 9.40 4.52 -4.84
C THR A 229 9.89 5.43 -3.70
N SER A 230 9.98 6.75 -3.90
CA SER A 230 10.41 7.71 -2.86
C SER A 230 9.25 8.30 -2.04
N PHE A 231 8.00 8.07 -2.43
CA PHE A 231 6.85 8.69 -1.80
C PHE A 231 6.62 8.16 -0.38
N ASN A 232 6.55 9.05 0.60
CA ASN A 232 6.33 8.72 2.01
C ASN A 232 5.73 9.91 2.79
N GLN A 233 4.89 10.72 2.14
CA GLN A 233 4.27 11.87 2.81
C GLN A 233 3.01 11.46 3.57
N ASN A 234 2.76 12.16 4.68
CA ASN A 234 1.56 11.93 5.49
C ASN A 234 0.32 12.42 4.72
N ILE A 235 -0.50 11.46 4.32
CA ILE A 235 -1.73 11.64 3.55
C ILE A 235 -2.96 11.17 4.34
N ASN A 236 -2.85 11.16 5.66
CA ASN A 236 -3.95 10.80 6.52
C ASN A 236 -4.99 11.94 6.58
N THR A 237 -6.26 11.59 6.69
CA THR A 237 -7.37 12.53 6.70
C THR A 237 -7.26 13.50 7.87
N LYS A 238 -7.40 14.80 7.61
CA LYS A 238 -7.38 15.86 8.65
C LYS A 238 -8.27 17.04 8.28
N VAL A 239 -8.88 17.64 9.30
CA VAL A 239 -9.61 18.90 9.15
C VAL A 239 -8.62 20.05 9.02
N ILE A 240 -8.82 20.90 8.02
CA ILE A 240 -8.07 22.14 7.80
C ILE A 240 -8.96 23.31 8.20
N ASN A 241 -8.52 24.08 9.19
CA ASN A 241 -9.24 25.23 9.74
C ASN A 241 -8.35 26.46 10.00
N GLU A 242 -7.04 26.34 9.75
CA GLU A 242 -6.06 27.42 9.92
C GLU A 242 -5.50 27.82 8.55
N GLY A 243 -5.48 29.13 8.26
CA GLY A 243 -4.89 29.67 7.03
C GLY A 243 -5.79 29.68 5.80
N THR A 244 -7.03 29.20 5.89
CA THR A 244 -8.02 29.21 4.79
C THR A 244 -9.28 30.00 5.16
N PRO A 245 -10.07 30.48 4.18
CA PRO A 245 -11.34 31.17 4.43
C PRO A 245 -12.43 30.25 5.01
N GLU A 246 -12.41 28.97 4.64
CA GLU A 246 -13.42 27.98 5.01
C GLU A 246 -12.75 26.68 5.51
N GLU A 247 -13.46 25.98 6.41
CA GLU A 247 -13.05 24.67 6.93
C GLU A 247 -13.36 23.58 5.90
N TYR A 248 -12.40 22.71 5.64
CA TYR A 248 -12.55 21.54 4.76
C TYR A 248 -11.77 20.34 5.31
N VAL A 249 -11.99 19.16 4.72
CA VAL A 249 -11.33 17.92 5.12
C VAL A 249 -10.31 17.54 4.04
N ALA A 250 -9.04 17.67 4.37
CA ALA A 250 -7.98 17.20 3.49
C ALA A 250 -7.90 15.67 3.52
N TRP A 251 -7.62 15.06 2.37
CA TRP A 251 -7.61 13.61 2.20
C TRP A 251 -8.93 12.94 2.64
N ASP A 252 -10.06 13.60 2.38
CA ASP A 252 -11.36 12.95 2.46
C ASP A 252 -11.51 11.95 1.31
N VAL A 253 -11.31 10.67 1.61
CA VAL A 253 -11.42 9.56 0.65
C VAL A 253 -12.79 8.87 0.71
N SER A 254 -13.76 9.43 1.42
CA SER A 254 -15.07 8.80 1.64
C SER A 254 -15.88 8.59 0.35
N SER A 255 -15.60 9.36 -0.72
CA SER A 255 -16.21 9.19 -2.04
C SER A 255 -15.51 8.15 -2.92
N VAL A 256 -14.32 7.66 -2.52
CA VAL A 256 -13.51 6.74 -3.34
C VAL A 256 -14.14 5.35 -3.37
N THR A 257 -14.26 4.78 -4.56
CA THR A 257 -14.88 3.45 -4.78
C THR A 257 -13.87 2.37 -5.17
N THR A 258 -12.67 2.72 -5.63
CA THR A 258 -11.66 1.78 -6.12
C THR A 258 -10.24 2.27 -5.84
N MET A 259 -9.39 1.38 -5.30
CA MET A 259 -8.02 1.64 -4.86
C MET A 259 -7.02 0.58 -5.37
N LEU A 260 -7.27 0.02 -6.55
CA LEU A 260 -6.41 -0.98 -7.22
C LEU A 260 -4.96 -0.48 -7.27
N VAL A 261 -4.03 -1.26 -6.71
CA VAL A 261 -2.58 -1.09 -6.94
C VAL A 261 -2.07 0.32 -6.55
N THR A 262 -2.79 1.02 -5.66
CA THR A 262 -2.56 2.45 -5.36
C THR A 262 -1.14 2.73 -4.87
N PHE A 263 -0.60 1.92 -3.96
CA PHE A 263 0.73 2.06 -3.38
C PHE A 263 1.67 0.91 -3.75
N SER A 264 1.33 0.11 -4.77
CA SER A 264 2.19 -1.01 -5.14
C SER A 264 3.56 -0.50 -5.60
N ASN A 265 4.61 -1.14 -5.12
CA ASN A 265 6.02 -0.76 -5.27
C ASN A 265 6.36 0.67 -4.80
N ALA A 266 5.49 1.35 -4.04
CA ALA A 266 5.84 2.58 -3.31
C ALA A 266 6.72 2.20 -2.10
N SER A 267 7.94 1.74 -2.37
CA SER A 267 8.78 0.97 -1.45
C SER A 267 9.19 1.72 -0.18
N SER A 268 9.14 3.06 -0.18
CA SER A 268 9.41 3.92 0.97
C SER A 268 8.17 4.29 1.78
N PHE A 269 6.96 4.04 1.27
CA PHE A 269 5.72 4.49 1.89
C PHE A 269 5.45 3.75 3.21
N ASN A 270 5.31 4.49 4.31
CA ASN A 270 5.08 3.95 5.65
C ASN A 270 4.33 4.95 6.56
N GLN A 271 3.30 5.59 6.02
CA GLN A 271 2.45 6.51 6.79
C GLN A 271 1.18 5.81 7.25
N SER A 272 0.66 6.23 8.41
CA SER A 272 -0.63 5.74 8.90
C SER A 272 -1.78 6.30 8.07
N LEU A 273 -2.82 5.49 7.89
CA LEU A 273 -4.03 5.77 7.12
C LEU A 273 -5.28 5.47 7.96
N ASP A 274 -5.17 5.58 9.29
CA ASP A 274 -6.21 5.15 10.24
C ASP A 274 -7.47 6.03 10.22
N ASN A 275 -7.40 7.25 9.68
CA ASN A 275 -8.55 8.14 9.51
C ASN A 275 -9.17 8.06 8.10
N TRP A 276 -8.66 7.20 7.21
CA TRP A 276 -9.30 7.01 5.90
C TRP A 276 -10.64 6.29 6.05
N ASP A 277 -11.69 6.91 5.52
CA ASP A 277 -12.98 6.25 5.35
C ASP A 277 -12.98 5.47 4.03
N VAL A 278 -12.66 4.18 4.11
CA VAL A 278 -12.67 3.26 2.97
C VAL A 278 -13.99 2.50 2.82
N SER A 279 -15.05 2.91 3.52
CA SER A 279 -16.32 2.16 3.57
C SER A 279 -17.04 2.06 2.23
N ASN A 280 -16.76 2.94 1.27
CA ASN A 280 -17.31 2.87 -0.10
C ASN A 280 -16.40 2.14 -1.10
N VAL A 281 -15.19 1.73 -0.70
CA VAL A 281 -14.25 1.03 -1.58
C VAL A 281 -14.70 -0.41 -1.81
N THR A 282 -14.69 -0.85 -3.07
CA THR A 282 -15.06 -2.21 -3.46
C THR A 282 -13.89 -3.07 -3.93
N GLU A 283 -12.77 -2.45 -4.31
CA GLU A 283 -11.60 -3.12 -4.89
C GLU A 283 -10.29 -2.59 -4.30
N MET A 284 -9.48 -3.48 -3.73
CA MET A 284 -8.17 -3.21 -3.11
C MET A 284 -7.06 -4.17 -3.62
N TYR A 285 -7.26 -4.78 -4.79
CA TYR A 285 -6.28 -5.66 -5.43
C TYR A 285 -4.89 -5.01 -5.42
N GLY A 286 -3.92 -5.71 -4.85
CA GLY A 286 -2.50 -5.32 -4.84
C GLY A 286 -2.22 -3.94 -4.25
N MET A 287 -3.09 -3.37 -3.41
CA MET A 287 -2.97 -1.98 -2.94
C MET A 287 -1.58 -1.64 -2.38
N PHE A 288 -0.96 -2.56 -1.62
CA PHE A 288 0.38 -2.43 -1.05
C PHE A 288 1.37 -3.49 -1.57
N ASP A 289 1.11 -4.09 -2.74
CA ASP A 289 1.98 -5.12 -3.32
C ASP A 289 3.39 -4.56 -3.59
N GLY A 290 4.41 -5.11 -2.95
CA GLY A 290 5.80 -4.64 -3.04
C GLY A 290 6.10 -3.34 -2.29
N ALA A 291 5.15 -2.79 -1.52
CA ALA A 291 5.38 -1.64 -0.63
C ALA A 291 6.20 -2.06 0.60
N SER A 292 7.49 -2.35 0.38
CA SER A 292 8.34 -3.09 1.32
C SER A 292 8.48 -2.45 2.71
N ALA A 293 8.40 -1.12 2.81
CA ALA A 293 8.48 -0.41 4.08
C ALA A 293 7.14 -0.23 4.79
N PHE A 294 6.01 -0.57 4.14
CA PHE A 294 4.70 -0.25 4.64
C PHE A 294 4.36 -1.03 5.91
N ASN A 295 4.12 -0.29 6.98
CA ASN A 295 3.61 -0.77 8.26
C ASN A 295 2.77 0.34 8.92
N GLY A 296 2.09 1.16 8.13
CA GLY A 296 1.20 2.22 8.62
C GLY A 296 -0.09 1.64 9.19
N ASP A 297 -0.62 2.23 10.26
CA ASP A 297 -1.87 1.76 10.88
C ASP A 297 -3.06 1.90 9.91
N ILE A 298 -3.76 0.78 9.73
CA ILE A 298 -4.98 0.60 8.94
C ILE A 298 -6.03 -0.20 9.73
N SER A 299 -5.83 -0.36 11.04
CA SER A 299 -6.59 -1.29 11.88
C SER A 299 -8.06 -0.89 12.06
N THR A 300 -8.43 0.33 11.68
CA THR A 300 -9.78 0.90 11.78
C THR A 300 -10.58 0.80 10.49
N TRP A 301 -10.02 0.27 9.40
CA TRP A 301 -10.70 0.24 8.10
C TRP A 301 -11.98 -0.61 8.10
N ASN A 302 -13.07 -0.01 7.62
CA ASN A 302 -14.32 -0.70 7.33
C ASN A 302 -14.26 -1.26 5.90
N ILE A 303 -14.02 -2.57 5.77
CA ILE A 303 -13.84 -3.24 4.47
C ILE A 303 -15.09 -3.99 4.00
N ASN A 304 -16.26 -3.75 4.59
CA ASN A 304 -17.46 -4.57 4.36
C ASN A 304 -17.96 -4.57 2.92
N ASN A 305 -17.58 -3.55 2.13
CA ASN A 305 -17.92 -3.45 0.70
C ASN A 305 -16.80 -3.95 -0.23
N VAL A 306 -15.62 -4.27 0.31
CA VAL A 306 -14.46 -4.73 -0.47
C VAL A 306 -14.66 -6.19 -0.87
N ASN A 307 -14.61 -6.47 -2.17
CA ASN A 307 -14.77 -7.83 -2.71
C ASN A 307 -13.45 -8.47 -3.13
N ASP A 308 -12.41 -7.66 -3.37
CA ASP A 308 -11.12 -8.10 -3.89
C ASP A 308 -9.96 -7.45 -3.11
N MET A 309 -9.21 -8.27 -2.37
CA MET A 309 -7.96 -7.94 -1.66
C MET A 309 -6.80 -8.84 -2.12
N VAL A 310 -6.89 -9.38 -3.34
CA VAL A 310 -5.86 -10.26 -3.89
C VAL A 310 -4.51 -9.55 -3.94
N TYR A 311 -3.45 -10.20 -3.45
CA TYR A 311 -2.10 -9.64 -3.32
C TYR A 311 -1.97 -8.36 -2.48
N MET A 312 -2.95 -7.99 -1.66
CA MET A 312 -2.99 -6.68 -0.97
C MET A 312 -1.68 -6.33 -0.24
N PHE A 313 -1.04 -7.30 0.42
CA PHE A 313 0.23 -7.14 1.15
C PHE A 313 1.35 -8.02 0.60
N ARG A 314 1.24 -8.53 -0.64
CA ARG A 314 2.30 -9.36 -1.23
C ARG A 314 3.62 -8.58 -1.24
N GLY A 315 4.68 -9.15 -0.68
CA GLY A 315 6.00 -8.52 -0.64
C GLY A 315 6.09 -7.25 0.22
N ALA A 316 5.04 -6.86 0.96
CA ALA A 316 5.09 -5.81 1.97
C ALA A 316 5.86 -6.31 3.21
N SER A 317 7.17 -6.48 3.07
CA SER A 317 8.00 -7.26 3.99
C SER A 317 8.07 -6.72 5.41
N ALA A 318 7.82 -5.42 5.62
CA ALA A 318 7.74 -4.78 6.94
C ALA A 318 6.33 -4.82 7.58
N PHE A 319 5.29 -5.20 6.83
CA PHE A 319 3.91 -5.15 7.31
C PHE A 319 3.69 -6.11 8.48
N ASN A 320 3.23 -5.59 9.61
CA ASN A 320 2.94 -6.34 10.83
C ASN A 320 1.87 -5.62 11.69
N GLN A 321 0.90 -4.98 11.03
CA GLN A 321 -0.19 -4.29 11.72
C GLN A 321 -1.30 -5.26 12.14
N ASN A 322 -1.91 -4.98 13.29
CA ASN A 322 -3.00 -5.80 13.80
C ASN A 322 -4.30 -5.44 13.06
N ILE A 323 -4.69 -6.34 12.17
CA ILE A 323 -5.89 -6.27 11.32
C ILE A 323 -6.92 -7.34 11.72
N ASN A 324 -6.87 -7.81 12.97
CA ASN A 324 -7.89 -8.71 13.49
C ASN A 324 -9.23 -7.97 13.59
N THR A 325 -10.34 -8.68 13.37
CA THR A 325 -11.68 -8.11 13.41
C THR A 325 -11.95 -7.44 14.75
N LYS A 326 -12.42 -6.18 14.74
CA LYS A 326 -12.81 -5.48 15.98
C LYS A 326 -13.96 -4.51 15.75
N VAL A 327 -14.80 -4.36 16.78
CA VAL A 327 -15.86 -3.35 16.80
C VAL A 327 -15.26 -1.97 17.07
N ILE A 328 -15.59 -0.99 16.24
CA ILE A 328 -15.20 0.41 16.40
C ILE A 328 -16.40 1.22 16.90
N ASN A 329 -16.26 1.77 18.11
CA ASN A 329 -17.32 2.48 18.83
C ASN A 329 -16.94 3.91 19.26
N GLU A 330 -15.68 4.30 19.04
CA GLU A 330 -15.14 5.60 19.44
C GLU A 330 -14.46 6.24 18.23
N GLY A 331 -14.73 7.53 17.99
CA GLY A 331 -14.15 8.29 16.88
C GLY A 331 -14.87 8.16 15.54
N ALA A 332 -15.89 7.30 15.43
CA ALA A 332 -16.68 7.09 14.22
C ALA A 332 -18.10 7.70 14.30
N PRO A 333 -18.75 8.02 13.17
CA PRO A 333 -20.14 8.50 13.14
C PRO A 333 -21.14 7.47 13.67
N GLU A 334 -20.91 6.19 13.36
CA GLU A 334 -21.73 5.05 13.74
C GLU A 334 -20.82 3.85 14.10
N GLU A 335 -21.33 2.92 14.91
CA GLU A 335 -20.65 1.66 15.22
C GLU A 335 -20.51 0.80 13.95
N TYR A 336 -19.30 0.28 13.70
CA TYR A 336 -19.03 -0.66 12.61
C TYR A 336 -17.99 -1.71 13.03
N ILE A 337 -17.84 -2.73 12.21
CA ILE A 337 -16.85 -3.79 12.41
C ILE A 337 -15.70 -3.55 11.43
N ALA A 338 -14.51 -3.24 11.97
CA ALA A 338 -13.31 -3.13 11.16
C ALA A 338 -12.78 -4.53 10.81
N TRP A 339 -12.24 -4.65 9.60
CA TRP A 339 -11.66 -5.92 9.10
C TRP A 339 -12.61 -7.13 9.13
N ASP A 340 -13.91 -6.91 8.90
CA ASP A 340 -14.89 -7.99 8.79
C ASP A 340 -14.82 -8.66 7.41
N VAL A 341 -14.24 -9.86 7.37
CA VAL A 341 -14.12 -10.69 6.17
C VAL A 341 -15.26 -11.72 6.01
N SER A 342 -16.28 -11.70 6.88
CA SER A 342 -17.39 -12.68 6.88
C SER A 342 -18.21 -12.71 5.59
N HIS A 343 -18.12 -11.67 4.78
CA HIS A 343 -18.81 -11.57 3.48
C HIS A 343 -18.09 -12.35 2.37
N GLY A 344 -16.91 -12.93 2.65
CA GLY A 344 -16.15 -13.78 1.72
C GLY A 344 -15.42 -13.02 0.61
N PRO A 345 -14.63 -11.96 0.91
CA PRO A 345 -13.82 -11.29 -0.09
C PRO A 345 -12.73 -12.23 -0.63
N SER A 346 -12.25 -11.94 -1.85
CA SER A 346 -11.09 -12.63 -2.39
C SER A 346 -9.81 -12.18 -1.69
N ILE A 347 -9.15 -13.11 -0.97
CA ILE A 347 -7.90 -12.87 -0.22
C ILE A 347 -6.74 -13.73 -0.73
N TYR A 348 -6.83 -14.20 -1.98
CA TYR A 348 -5.77 -14.96 -2.65
C TYR A 348 -4.42 -14.26 -2.50
N ALA A 349 -3.40 -15.02 -2.04
CA ALA A 349 -2.02 -14.56 -1.92
C ALA A 349 -1.82 -13.24 -1.16
N MET A 350 -2.70 -12.92 -0.20
CA MET A 350 -2.72 -11.61 0.48
C MET A 350 -1.42 -11.29 1.22
N PHE A 351 -0.80 -12.27 1.91
CA PHE A 351 0.42 -12.09 2.72
C PHE A 351 1.65 -12.79 2.13
N VAL A 352 1.64 -13.14 0.85
CA VAL A 352 2.80 -13.76 0.19
C VAL A 352 4.05 -12.91 0.41
N ASN A 353 5.11 -13.48 0.96
CA ASN A 353 6.37 -12.79 1.28
C ASN A 353 6.23 -11.55 2.19
N ALA A 354 5.13 -11.42 2.95
CA ALA A 354 5.01 -10.43 4.04
C ALA A 354 5.83 -10.91 5.25
N THR A 355 7.16 -10.89 5.12
CA THR A 355 8.08 -11.63 5.99
C THR A 355 8.02 -11.27 7.47
N SER A 356 7.57 -10.07 7.83
CA SER A 356 7.43 -9.63 9.23
C SER A 356 6.05 -9.89 9.84
N PHE A 357 5.07 -10.30 9.03
CA PHE A 357 3.68 -10.41 9.48
C PHE A 357 3.52 -11.57 10.47
N ASN A 358 3.08 -11.25 11.68
CA ASN A 358 2.82 -12.22 12.75
C ASN A 358 1.78 -11.68 13.75
N GLN A 359 0.69 -11.08 13.25
CA GLN A 359 -0.42 -10.59 14.06
C GLN A 359 -1.58 -11.58 14.07
N PRO A 360 -2.32 -11.69 15.19
CA PRO A 360 -3.43 -12.62 15.30
C PRO A 360 -4.56 -12.30 14.30
N LEU A 361 -5.17 -13.35 13.75
CA LEU A 361 -6.32 -13.30 12.84
C LEU A 361 -7.45 -14.24 13.31
N ASP A 362 -7.46 -14.56 14.61
CA ASP A 362 -8.36 -15.53 15.22
C ASP A 362 -9.83 -15.08 15.25
N GLN A 363 -10.10 -13.78 15.01
CA GLN A 363 -11.45 -13.20 14.91
C GLN A 363 -11.93 -13.03 13.47
N TRP A 364 -11.16 -13.44 12.47
CA TRP A 364 -11.61 -13.47 11.08
C TRP A 364 -12.60 -14.63 10.88
N ASP A 365 -13.80 -14.31 10.40
CA ASP A 365 -14.76 -15.30 9.90
C ASP A 365 -14.49 -15.54 8.41
N VAL A 366 -13.79 -16.61 8.10
CA VAL A 366 -13.45 -16.99 6.71
C VAL A 366 -14.42 -18.01 6.11
N SER A 367 -15.58 -18.25 6.75
CA SER A 367 -16.53 -19.31 6.35
C SER A 367 -17.11 -19.13 4.96
N GLN A 368 -17.05 -17.91 4.40
CA GLN A 368 -17.48 -17.60 3.03
C GLN A 368 -16.32 -17.45 2.05
N VAL A 369 -15.06 -17.58 2.48
CA VAL A 369 -13.89 -17.46 1.61
C VAL A 369 -13.65 -18.77 0.86
N THR A 370 -13.60 -18.70 -0.47
CA THR A 370 -13.48 -19.88 -1.33
C THR A 370 -12.07 -20.19 -1.80
N ASP A 371 -11.16 -19.22 -1.75
CA ASP A 371 -9.78 -19.33 -2.25
C ASP A 371 -8.77 -18.79 -1.22
N LEU A 372 -7.94 -19.68 -0.71
CA LEU A 372 -6.84 -19.42 0.24
C LEU A 372 -5.48 -19.80 -0.34
N ASP A 373 -5.37 -19.99 -1.66
CA ASP A 373 -4.09 -20.28 -2.31
C ASP A 373 -3.05 -19.19 -1.96
N TYR A 374 -1.85 -19.64 -1.61
CA TYR A 374 -0.68 -18.83 -1.25
C TYR A 374 -0.89 -17.82 -0.11
N MET A 375 -1.97 -17.90 0.68
CA MET A 375 -2.34 -16.86 1.64
C MET A 375 -1.16 -16.33 2.48
N PHE A 376 -0.31 -17.22 3.00
CA PHE A 376 0.88 -16.89 3.80
C PHE A 376 2.19 -17.42 3.21
N ASP A 377 2.25 -17.78 1.92
CA ASP A 377 3.46 -18.35 1.30
C ASP A 377 4.67 -17.43 1.48
N GLY A 378 5.73 -17.91 2.12
CA GLY A 378 6.93 -17.13 2.42
C GLY A 378 6.77 -16.04 3.48
N ALA A 379 5.66 -15.99 4.23
CA ALA A 379 5.51 -15.14 5.41
C ALA A 379 6.33 -15.70 6.58
N THR A 380 7.66 -15.56 6.50
CA THR A 380 8.63 -16.28 7.35
C THR A 380 8.50 -16.06 8.86
N ALA A 381 7.84 -14.99 9.33
CA ALA A 381 7.57 -14.77 10.76
C ALA A 381 6.22 -15.32 11.24
N PHE A 382 5.33 -15.73 10.34
CA PHE A 382 3.95 -16.06 10.66
C PHE A 382 3.87 -17.34 11.50
N ASN A 383 3.31 -17.22 12.70
CA ASN A 383 3.12 -18.29 13.67
C ASN A 383 1.93 -17.99 14.62
N GLN A 384 0.76 -17.72 14.03
CA GLN A 384 -0.47 -17.42 14.80
C GLN A 384 -1.46 -18.57 14.71
N ASP A 385 -2.32 -18.70 15.71
CA ASP A 385 -3.36 -19.74 15.75
C ASP A 385 -4.45 -19.43 14.70
N LEU A 386 -4.75 -20.43 13.86
CA LEU A 386 -5.77 -20.40 12.81
C LEU A 386 -6.87 -21.45 13.04
N SER A 387 -6.88 -22.11 14.21
CA SER A 387 -7.83 -23.18 14.53
C SER A 387 -9.30 -22.72 14.58
N SER A 388 -9.56 -21.41 14.73
CA SER A 388 -10.90 -20.84 14.70
C SER A 388 -11.49 -20.67 13.29
N TRP A 389 -10.66 -20.77 12.25
CA TRP A 389 -11.10 -20.57 10.87
C TRP A 389 -11.96 -21.74 10.39
N ASP A 390 -13.21 -21.45 10.04
CA ASP A 390 -14.06 -22.39 9.31
C ASP A 390 -13.74 -22.33 7.82
N VAL A 391 -13.08 -23.37 7.31
CA VAL A 391 -12.64 -23.47 5.91
C VAL A 391 -13.50 -24.45 5.08
N SER A 392 -14.70 -24.76 5.56
CA SER A 392 -15.60 -25.74 4.93
C SER A 392 -16.04 -25.35 3.51
N GLN A 393 -15.90 -24.08 3.10
CA GLN A 393 -16.21 -23.59 1.76
C GLN A 393 -14.97 -23.35 0.88
N SER A 394 -13.76 -23.47 1.41
CA SER A 394 -12.54 -23.17 0.68
C SER A 394 -12.15 -24.35 -0.22
N ALA A 395 -12.06 -24.10 -1.53
CA ALA A 395 -11.78 -25.10 -2.57
C ALA A 395 -10.36 -24.98 -3.16
N TYR A 396 -9.53 -24.09 -2.61
CA TYR A 396 -8.16 -23.81 -3.05
C TYR A 396 -7.28 -23.51 -1.82
N PHE A 397 -6.19 -24.29 -1.67
CA PHE A 397 -5.30 -24.35 -0.49
C PHE A 397 -3.81 -24.54 -0.81
N ASN A 398 -3.44 -24.44 -2.09
CA ASN A 398 -2.07 -24.63 -2.56
C ASN A 398 -1.15 -23.61 -1.88
N ASP A 399 -0.05 -24.11 -1.30
CA ASP A 399 0.97 -23.27 -0.66
C ASP A 399 0.45 -22.29 0.41
N PHE A 400 -0.64 -22.66 1.10
CA PHE A 400 -1.29 -21.85 2.12
C PHE A 400 -0.33 -21.36 3.23
N LEU A 401 0.59 -22.22 3.70
CA LEU A 401 1.50 -21.96 4.82
C LEU A 401 2.96 -22.33 4.50
N THR A 402 3.32 -22.54 3.23
CA THR A 402 4.69 -22.87 2.81
C THR A 402 5.66 -21.76 3.23
N GLY A 403 6.83 -22.11 3.80
CA GLY A 403 7.85 -21.14 4.19
C GLY A 403 7.50 -20.25 5.38
N THR A 404 6.52 -20.62 6.20
CA THR A 404 6.14 -19.90 7.43
C THR A 404 6.89 -20.44 8.66
N ALA A 405 6.85 -19.71 9.78
CA ALA A 405 7.37 -20.17 11.08
C ALA A 405 6.30 -20.94 11.89
N PHE A 406 5.31 -21.54 11.22
CA PHE A 406 4.17 -22.15 11.86
C PHE A 406 4.59 -23.31 12.77
N SER A 407 4.31 -23.15 14.06
CA SER A 407 4.76 -24.05 15.11
C SER A 407 3.93 -25.34 15.17
N GLN A 408 4.51 -26.39 15.77
CA GLN A 408 3.79 -27.64 16.04
C GLN A 408 2.54 -27.43 16.89
N GLU A 409 2.57 -26.51 17.86
CA GLU A 409 1.41 -26.20 18.72
C GLU A 409 0.23 -25.64 17.90
N ASN A 410 0.49 -24.64 17.06
CA ASN A 410 -0.55 -24.08 16.19
C ASN A 410 -1.01 -25.07 15.14
N TYR A 411 -0.11 -25.92 14.62
CA TYR A 411 -0.49 -26.94 13.65
C TYR A 411 -1.35 -28.04 14.25
N ASP A 412 -1.02 -28.52 15.45
CA ASP A 412 -1.84 -29.49 16.17
C ASP A 412 -3.24 -28.94 16.46
N ALA A 413 -3.34 -27.69 16.89
CA ALA A 413 -4.63 -27.02 17.13
C ALA A 413 -5.45 -26.90 15.84
N LEU A 414 -4.81 -26.49 14.73
CA LEU A 414 -5.44 -26.42 13.42
C LEU A 414 -5.98 -27.78 12.99
N LEU A 415 -5.15 -28.84 13.04
CA LEU A 415 -5.55 -30.19 12.65
C LEU A 415 -6.73 -30.70 13.49
N GLN A 416 -6.70 -30.50 14.81
CA GLN A 416 -7.75 -30.92 15.72
C GLN A 416 -9.08 -30.20 15.46
N ALA A 417 -9.05 -28.91 15.15
CA ALA A 417 -10.24 -28.14 14.85
C ALA A 417 -10.80 -28.48 13.47
N TRP A 418 -9.95 -28.48 12.43
CA TRP A 418 -10.37 -28.69 11.06
C TRP A 418 -10.85 -30.11 10.78
N SER A 419 -10.38 -31.10 11.54
CA SER A 419 -10.91 -32.46 11.44
C SER A 419 -12.38 -32.61 11.86
N GLN A 420 -12.96 -31.58 12.47
CA GLN A 420 -14.37 -31.55 12.87
C GLN A 420 -15.25 -30.77 11.86
N LEU A 421 -14.65 -30.20 10.82
CA LEU A 421 -15.34 -29.44 9.78
C LEU A 421 -15.82 -30.35 8.63
N ASP A 422 -16.83 -29.88 7.91
CA ASP A 422 -17.31 -30.52 6.67
C ASP A 422 -16.46 -30.03 5.49
N LEU A 423 -15.20 -30.49 5.43
CA LEU A 423 -14.21 -30.00 4.45
C LEU A 423 -14.52 -30.41 3.00
N VAL A 424 -14.10 -29.57 2.05
CA VAL A 424 -14.16 -29.86 0.60
C VAL A 424 -13.20 -31.00 0.25
N ASP A 425 -13.65 -31.97 -0.57
CA ASP A 425 -12.83 -33.13 -0.92
C ASP A 425 -11.69 -32.80 -1.91
N GLY A 426 -10.56 -33.49 -1.78
CA GLY A 426 -9.49 -33.53 -2.79
C GLY A 426 -8.53 -32.34 -2.78
N MET A 427 -8.43 -31.62 -1.66
CA MET A 427 -7.55 -30.45 -1.54
C MET A 427 -6.09 -30.86 -1.33
N THR A 428 -5.16 -29.96 -1.66
CA THR A 428 -3.74 -30.09 -1.32
C THR A 428 -3.34 -28.94 -0.40
N MET A 429 -2.77 -29.26 0.76
CA MET A 429 -2.24 -28.28 1.71
C MET A 429 -0.74 -28.51 1.88
N ASN A 430 0.05 -27.46 1.65
CA ASN A 430 1.50 -27.47 1.80
C ASN A 430 1.91 -26.59 2.98
N LEU A 431 2.78 -27.11 3.84
CA LEU A 431 3.38 -26.38 4.95
C LEU A 431 4.66 -27.07 5.43
N ASP A 432 5.52 -26.38 6.16
CA ASP A 432 6.76 -26.95 6.69
C ASP A 432 6.63 -27.46 8.14
N ALA A 433 5.49 -27.20 8.78
CA ALA A 433 5.27 -27.53 10.20
C ALA A 433 5.18 -29.04 10.43
N MET A 434 5.75 -29.49 11.56
CA MET A 434 5.57 -30.86 12.05
C MET A 434 4.36 -30.94 12.98
N TYR A 435 3.70 -32.09 13.04
CA TYR A 435 2.60 -32.36 13.99
C TYR A 435 3.05 -33.29 15.12
N SER A 436 2.31 -33.31 16.23
CA SER A 436 2.51 -34.26 17.33
C SER A 436 1.59 -35.48 17.21
N CYS A 437 1.88 -36.53 17.99
CA CYS A 437 1.00 -37.71 18.02
C CYS A 437 -0.41 -37.43 18.54
N ALA A 438 -0.62 -36.34 19.29
CA ALA A 438 -1.97 -35.97 19.71
C ALA A 438 -2.83 -35.48 18.53
N ALA A 439 -2.21 -34.99 17.46
CA ALA A 439 -2.88 -34.52 16.25
C ALA A 439 -2.87 -35.55 15.10
N ALA A 440 -2.16 -36.67 15.25
CA ALA A 440 -2.01 -37.68 14.19
C ALA A 440 -3.35 -38.26 13.72
N GLU A 441 -4.26 -38.59 14.64
CA GLU A 441 -5.61 -39.08 14.29
C GLU A 441 -6.44 -38.01 13.56
N ALA A 442 -6.38 -36.76 14.02
CA ALA A 442 -7.10 -35.65 13.41
C ALA A 442 -6.60 -35.40 11.97
N ARG A 443 -5.28 -35.34 11.78
CA ARG A 443 -4.64 -35.25 10.46
C ARG A 443 -5.05 -36.40 9.55
N GLN A 444 -4.98 -37.63 10.03
CA GLN A 444 -5.33 -38.80 9.23
C GLN A 444 -6.81 -38.79 8.84
N SER A 445 -7.69 -38.31 9.72
CA SER A 445 -9.11 -38.21 9.40
C SER A 445 -9.41 -37.18 8.31
N ILE A 446 -8.68 -36.06 8.24
CA ILE A 446 -8.79 -35.09 7.14
C ILE A 446 -8.38 -35.75 5.80
N ILE A 447 -7.30 -36.52 5.81
CA ILE A 447 -6.82 -37.25 4.62
C ILE A 447 -7.84 -38.32 4.20
N ASP A 448 -8.31 -39.15 5.12
CA ASP A 448 -9.14 -40.31 4.82
C ASP A 448 -10.58 -39.92 4.46
N ASN A 449 -11.16 -38.97 5.19
CA ASN A 449 -12.56 -38.59 5.04
C ASN A 449 -12.77 -37.61 3.89
N ASN A 450 -11.79 -36.74 3.64
CA ASN A 450 -11.90 -35.68 2.63
C ASN A 450 -10.94 -35.87 1.46
N ASN A 451 -10.16 -36.95 1.41
CA ASN A 451 -9.20 -37.23 0.33
C ASN A 451 -8.17 -36.08 0.14
N TRP A 452 -7.78 -35.42 1.23
CA TRP A 452 -6.78 -34.36 1.20
C TRP A 452 -5.37 -34.93 1.01
N THR A 453 -4.52 -34.17 0.32
CA THR A 453 -3.06 -34.37 0.30
C THR A 453 -2.42 -33.32 1.20
N ILE A 454 -1.88 -33.75 2.34
CA ILE A 454 -1.17 -32.88 3.28
C ILE A 454 0.33 -33.12 3.14
N ASN A 455 1.04 -32.13 2.59
CA ASN A 455 2.49 -32.12 2.48
C ASN A 455 3.04 -31.25 3.62
N ASP A 456 3.26 -31.88 4.76
CA ASP A 456 3.76 -31.24 5.98
C ASP A 456 5.18 -31.73 6.34
N GLY A 457 5.72 -31.23 7.46
CA GLY A 457 7.02 -31.67 8.00
C GLY A 457 7.00 -33.11 8.55
N GLY A 458 5.87 -33.82 8.47
CA GLY A 458 5.68 -35.13 9.06
C GLY A 458 5.50 -35.07 10.58
N SER A 459 5.43 -36.26 11.18
CA SER A 459 5.45 -36.37 12.64
C SER A 459 6.89 -36.22 13.15
N ALA A 460 7.06 -35.51 14.26
CA ALA A 460 8.36 -35.42 14.92
C ALA A 460 8.85 -36.77 15.49
N VAL A 461 7.93 -37.73 15.73
CA VAL A 461 8.21 -39.07 16.25
C VAL A 461 7.29 -40.11 15.62
N ASP A 462 7.64 -41.39 15.66
CA ASP A 462 6.73 -42.44 15.19
C ASP A 462 5.50 -42.56 16.11
N CYS A 463 4.30 -42.27 15.59
CA CYS A 463 3.06 -42.23 16.37
C CYS A 463 2.29 -43.56 16.38
N ASP A 464 2.75 -44.57 15.65
CA ASP A 464 2.13 -45.89 15.65
C ASP A 464 2.43 -46.69 16.93
N PHE A 465 3.35 -46.19 17.76
CA PHE A 465 3.79 -46.85 18.98
C PHE A 465 3.50 -45.99 20.23
N ALA A 466 2.82 -46.56 21.23
CA ALA A 466 2.79 -45.93 22.55
C ALA A 466 4.22 -45.84 23.11
N PRO A 467 4.65 -44.68 23.65
CA PRO A 467 6.03 -44.51 24.06
C PRO A 467 6.39 -45.34 25.29
N PHE A 468 7.60 -45.87 25.31
CA PHE A 468 8.28 -46.27 26.54
C PHE A 468 8.84 -45.03 27.21
N VAL A 469 8.37 -44.72 28.42
CA VAL A 469 8.69 -43.47 29.11
C VAL A 469 9.47 -43.76 30.38
N THR A 470 10.59 -43.08 30.54
CA THR A 470 11.47 -43.18 31.70
C THR A 470 11.84 -41.79 32.22
N THR A 471 12.17 -41.67 33.50
CA THR A 471 12.81 -40.45 34.03
C THR A 471 14.25 -40.73 34.38
N TRP A 472 15.11 -39.77 34.06
CA TRP A 472 16.55 -39.83 34.30
C TRP A 472 17.01 -38.59 35.04
N GLN A 473 18.02 -38.72 35.89
CA GLN A 473 18.56 -37.62 36.67
C GLN A 473 20.03 -37.37 36.30
N THR A 474 20.32 -36.14 35.89
CA THR A 474 21.69 -35.61 35.82
C THR A 474 21.98 -34.77 37.06
N THR A 475 23.22 -34.82 37.53
CA THR A 475 23.68 -34.14 38.76
C THR A 475 24.64 -33.00 38.48
N SER A 476 25.11 -32.87 37.24
CA SER A 476 26.02 -31.84 36.78
C SER A 476 25.68 -31.34 35.37
N SER A 477 26.13 -30.13 35.03
CA SER A 477 25.98 -29.57 33.68
C SER A 477 26.82 -30.35 32.66
N ASN A 478 26.29 -30.49 31.44
CA ASN A 478 26.89 -31.26 30.33
C ASN A 478 27.11 -32.74 30.68
N GLU A 479 26.22 -33.28 31.50
CA GLU A 479 26.23 -34.69 31.84
C GLU A 479 25.39 -35.47 30.83
N ASN A 480 25.91 -36.61 30.38
CA ASN A 480 25.26 -37.42 29.36
C ASN A 480 24.32 -38.47 29.97
N ILE A 481 23.21 -38.72 29.28
CA ILE A 481 22.43 -39.95 29.41
C ILE A 481 22.67 -40.77 28.15
N THR A 482 22.85 -42.08 28.32
CA THR A 482 22.98 -43.03 27.21
C THR A 482 21.82 -44.01 27.30
N ILE A 483 21.13 -44.28 26.20
CA ILE A 483 20.16 -45.38 26.12
C ILE A 483 20.92 -46.62 25.63
N PRO A 484 21.17 -47.60 26.51
CA PRO A 484 22.03 -48.72 26.17
C PRO A 484 21.21 -49.79 25.44
N THR A 485 21.23 -49.76 24.11
CA THR A 485 20.54 -50.75 23.27
C THR A 485 21.27 -52.09 23.29
N GLY A 486 22.55 -52.17 23.68
CA GLY A 486 23.16 -53.41 24.17
C GLY A 486 23.24 -54.58 23.18
N GLY A 487 23.38 -54.34 21.90
CA GLY A 487 23.31 -55.36 20.86
C GLY A 487 24.48 -56.31 20.75
N GLY A 488 24.14 -57.47 20.21
CA GLY A 488 25.07 -58.39 19.56
C GLY A 488 24.89 -58.33 18.05
N ALA A 489 25.83 -58.91 17.29
CA ALA A 489 25.93 -58.83 15.83
C ALA A 489 24.76 -59.43 15.01
N ASP A 490 23.66 -59.86 15.65
CA ASP A 490 22.54 -60.56 15.05
C ASP A 490 21.21 -59.76 15.06
N ILE A 491 21.20 -58.51 15.56
CA ILE A 491 20.03 -57.63 15.52
C ILE A 491 20.27 -56.55 14.47
N THR A 492 19.62 -56.71 13.32
CA THR A 492 19.64 -55.77 12.20
C THR A 492 18.17 -55.48 11.88
N ASP A 493 17.75 -54.21 11.89
CA ASP A 493 16.38 -53.69 11.63
C ASP A 493 15.62 -53.22 12.88
N PHE A 494 16.07 -52.10 13.47
CA PHE A 494 15.25 -51.25 14.33
C PHE A 494 15.16 -49.84 13.73
N ASP A 495 14.00 -49.22 13.94
CA ASP A 495 13.69 -47.84 13.59
C ASP A 495 12.89 -47.27 14.75
N PHE A 496 13.54 -46.42 15.56
CA PHE A 496 12.92 -45.83 16.73
C PHE A 496 13.36 -44.38 16.93
N THR A 497 12.51 -43.58 17.54
CA THR A 497 12.76 -42.19 17.91
C THR A 497 12.90 -42.05 19.42
N ILE A 498 13.87 -41.25 19.85
CA ILE A 498 14.06 -40.83 21.25
C ILE A 498 13.74 -39.35 21.35
N ASP A 499 12.76 -39.00 22.18
CA ASP A 499 12.60 -37.64 22.72
C ASP A 499 13.30 -37.57 24.07
N TRP A 500 14.33 -36.74 24.16
CA TRP A 500 15.19 -36.60 25.32
C TRP A 500 14.59 -35.73 26.44
N GLY A 501 13.42 -35.13 26.23
CA GLY A 501 12.70 -34.35 27.24
C GLY A 501 13.26 -32.94 27.48
N ASP A 502 14.14 -32.46 26.60
CA ASP A 502 14.65 -31.08 26.59
C ASP A 502 14.37 -30.35 25.27
N GLY A 503 13.47 -30.91 24.46
CA GLY A 503 13.15 -30.44 23.10
C GLY A 503 13.98 -31.10 22.00
N THR A 504 14.99 -31.92 22.35
CA THR A 504 15.76 -32.68 21.37
C THR A 504 15.09 -34.02 21.06
N ILE A 505 14.87 -34.30 19.78
CA ILE A 505 14.39 -35.59 19.28
C ILE A 505 15.44 -36.18 18.34
N GLU A 506 15.71 -37.47 18.45
CA GLU A 506 16.71 -38.19 17.67
C GLU A 506 16.08 -39.46 17.05
N THR A 507 16.20 -39.61 15.73
CA THR A 507 15.78 -40.82 15.01
C THR A 507 16.96 -41.78 14.84
N ILE A 508 16.74 -43.03 15.24
CA ILE A 508 17.76 -44.07 15.28
C ILE A 508 17.38 -45.18 14.28
N THR A 509 18.18 -45.30 13.22
CA THR A 509 18.03 -46.32 12.17
C THR A 509 19.32 -47.15 12.02
N GLY A 510 19.23 -48.46 11.80
CA GLY A 510 20.37 -49.29 11.40
C GLY A 510 20.81 -50.32 12.44
N ASP A 511 22.13 -50.54 12.60
CA ASP A 511 22.68 -51.56 13.50
C ASP A 511 23.22 -50.93 14.80
N ASP A 512 22.67 -51.44 15.89
CA ASP A 512 22.79 -51.15 17.32
C ASP A 512 23.69 -49.96 17.78
N PRO A 513 23.24 -48.69 17.72
CA PRO A 513 23.91 -47.62 18.43
C PRO A 513 23.40 -47.56 19.87
N ASP A 514 24.29 -47.29 20.84
CA ASP A 514 23.93 -46.82 22.19
C ASP A 514 23.82 -45.26 22.15
N PRO A 515 22.69 -44.66 21.73
CA PRO A 515 22.60 -43.21 21.56
C PRO A 515 22.77 -42.49 22.89
N SER A 516 23.45 -41.35 22.84
CA SER A 516 23.78 -40.58 24.03
C SER A 516 23.57 -39.09 23.80
N HIS A 517 22.91 -38.45 24.76
CA HIS A 517 22.59 -37.02 24.73
C HIS A 517 23.13 -36.31 25.96
N SER A 518 23.59 -35.06 25.78
CA SER A 518 24.22 -34.22 26.81
C SER A 518 23.25 -33.12 27.25
N TYR A 519 22.97 -33.03 28.55
CA TYR A 519 22.07 -32.01 29.09
C TYR A 519 22.85 -30.81 29.61
N ALA A 520 22.49 -29.61 29.14
CA ALA A 520 23.21 -28.37 29.51
C ALA A 520 23.11 -28.05 31.02
N ALA A 521 22.03 -28.47 31.67
CA ALA A 521 21.78 -28.27 33.10
C ALA A 521 21.63 -29.61 33.85
N ALA A 522 21.90 -29.58 35.15
CA ALA A 522 21.54 -30.69 36.03
C ALA A 522 20.02 -30.69 36.25
N GLY A 523 19.36 -31.83 36.17
CA GLY A 523 17.92 -31.91 36.28
C GLY A 523 17.37 -33.33 36.21
N THR A 524 16.05 -33.43 36.33
CA THR A 524 15.30 -34.65 36.01
C THR A 524 14.64 -34.46 34.65
N TYR A 525 14.92 -35.39 33.75
CA TYR A 525 14.44 -35.37 32.36
C TYR A 525 13.56 -36.58 32.11
N THR A 526 12.47 -36.37 31.37
CA THR A 526 11.58 -37.43 30.93
C THR A 526 11.98 -37.84 29.52
N VAL A 527 12.51 -39.05 29.36
CA VAL A 527 12.90 -39.60 28.06
C VAL A 527 11.80 -40.52 27.56
N SER A 528 11.37 -40.33 26.31
CA SER A 528 10.36 -41.17 25.67
C SER A 528 10.88 -41.80 24.38
N ILE A 529 10.66 -43.10 24.22
CA ILE A 529 11.13 -43.90 23.08
C ILE A 529 9.91 -44.47 22.35
N ARG A 530 9.84 -44.31 21.03
CA ARG A 530 8.77 -44.84 20.15
C ARG A 530 9.38 -45.56 18.96
N GLY A 531 8.68 -46.54 18.39
CA GLY A 531 9.15 -47.32 17.26
C GLY A 531 9.56 -48.74 17.65
N THR A 532 10.20 -49.44 16.71
CA THR A 532 10.69 -50.81 16.93
C THR A 532 11.97 -50.74 17.75
N PHE A 533 11.86 -50.84 19.08
CA PHE A 533 13.03 -50.76 19.97
C PHE A 533 13.61 -52.16 20.22
N PRO A 534 14.93 -52.37 20.07
CA PRO A 534 15.48 -53.73 20.10
C PRO A 534 15.35 -54.37 21.50
N TRP A 535 15.99 -53.74 22.50
CA TRP A 535 16.04 -54.13 23.91
C TRP A 535 16.90 -53.09 24.65
N MET A 536 16.94 -53.15 25.99
CA MET A 536 17.82 -52.29 26.79
C MET A 536 18.71 -53.12 27.71
N GLN A 537 20.03 -52.97 27.59
CA GLN A 537 21.01 -53.65 28.44
C GLN A 537 21.98 -52.67 29.10
N GLN A 538 21.61 -52.18 30.28
CA GLN A 538 22.48 -51.30 31.06
C GLN A 538 23.64 -52.07 31.70
N THR A 539 24.87 -51.86 31.20
CA THR A 539 26.10 -52.44 31.77
C THR A 539 27.02 -51.38 32.42
N ASP A 540 26.81 -50.09 32.13
CA ASP A 540 27.54 -49.00 32.76
C ASP A 540 26.88 -48.59 34.08
N ALA A 541 27.57 -48.85 35.19
CA ALA A 541 27.10 -48.49 36.52
C ALA A 541 26.92 -46.97 36.71
N ALA A 542 27.71 -46.13 36.04
CA ALA A 542 27.61 -44.68 36.15
C ALA A 542 26.37 -44.15 35.41
N ASN A 543 25.98 -44.77 34.30
CA ASN A 543 24.75 -44.45 33.58
C ASN A 543 23.52 -45.06 34.28
N ALA A 544 23.64 -46.27 34.83
CA ALA A 544 22.57 -46.98 35.52
C ALA A 544 21.97 -46.20 36.70
N VAL A 545 22.80 -45.50 37.47
CA VAL A 545 22.34 -44.71 38.64
C VAL A 545 21.52 -43.47 38.25
N LYS A 546 21.53 -43.08 36.96
CA LYS A 546 20.79 -41.93 36.45
C LYS A 546 19.33 -42.28 36.19
N LEU A 547 19.02 -43.51 35.73
CA LEU A 547 17.65 -43.97 35.52
C LEU A 547 16.90 -44.03 36.86
N GLN A 548 15.86 -43.21 37.01
CA GLN A 548 15.08 -43.08 38.24
C GLN A 548 13.83 -43.96 38.21
N THR A 549 12.99 -43.81 37.19
CA THR A 549 11.69 -44.50 37.12
C THR A 549 11.34 -44.91 35.69
N VAL A 550 10.74 -46.10 35.54
CA VAL A 550 9.91 -46.40 34.37
C VAL A 550 8.52 -45.84 34.65
N VAL A 551 8.08 -44.88 33.83
CA VAL A 551 6.77 -44.22 33.93
C VAL A 551 5.71 -44.99 33.15
N GLN A 552 6.07 -45.48 31.96
CA GLN A 552 5.17 -46.19 31.05
C GLN A 552 5.97 -47.21 30.23
N TRP A 553 5.39 -48.39 29.97
CA TRP A 553 6.03 -49.44 29.18
C TRP A 553 5.88 -49.28 27.66
N GLY A 554 4.84 -48.62 27.18
CA GLY A 554 4.63 -48.38 25.74
C GLY A 554 4.34 -49.67 24.94
N ASP A 555 4.36 -49.53 23.62
CA ASP A 555 4.19 -50.61 22.63
C ASP A 555 5.52 -50.98 21.94
N ILE A 556 6.65 -50.75 22.63
CA ILE A 556 8.00 -50.94 22.08
C ILE A 556 8.50 -52.40 22.08
#